data_AF-A0ABC8JZY0-F1
#
_entry.id   AF-A0ABC8JZY0-F1
#
_cell.length_a   1.000
_cell.length_b   1.000
_cell.length_c   1.000
_cell.angle_alpha   90.00
_cell.angle_beta   90.00
_cell.angle_gamma   90.00
#
_symmetry.space_group_name_H-M   'P 1'
#
loop_
_entity.id
_entity.type
_entity.pdbx_description
1 polymer ?
#
loop_
_entity_poly.entity_id
_entity_poly.type
_entity_poly.pdbx_seq_one_letter_code
_entity_poly.pdbx_strand_id
1 'polypeptide(L)'
;MDRIFRDFGAYKSRVPVAGAIILDETYERCLLVKGWKQSSSWSFPRGKKNTNEEDDVCAIREVLEETGFDVSKMLKKEEYIEFTFEGKKRVRLYIVVGVRDDTAFAPQTKKEISQIAWHRLDGLE
;
A
#
# COMPACT_ATOMS: atom_id res chain seq x y z
N MET A 1 -0.02 -20.55 24.40
CA MET A 1 -0.25 -20.11 23.01
C MET A 1 -0.44 -18.59 22.91
N ASP A 2 -1.18 -17.95 23.82
CA ASP A 2 -1.41 -16.49 23.85
C ASP A 2 -0.18 -15.56 23.94
N ARG A 3 0.94 -16.01 24.51
CA ARG A 3 2.15 -15.18 24.59
C ARG A 3 2.84 -15.02 23.24
N ILE A 4 2.94 -16.07 22.44
CA ILE A 4 3.62 -16.05 21.13
C ILE A 4 2.86 -15.14 20.14
N PHE A 5 1.52 -15.20 20.13
CA PHE A 5 0.70 -14.33 19.27
C PHE A 5 0.77 -12.85 19.66
N ARG A 6 0.88 -12.55 20.96
CA ARG A 6 1.02 -11.18 21.48
C ARG A 6 2.41 -10.60 21.20
N ASP A 7 3.45 -11.42 21.37
CA ASP A 7 4.85 -11.08 21.08
C ASP A 7 5.07 -10.88 19.56
N PHE A 8 4.51 -11.77 18.73
CA PHE A 8 4.51 -11.61 17.26
C PHE A 8 3.70 -10.40 16.79
N GLY A 9 2.61 -10.06 17.48
CA GLY A 9 1.82 -8.85 17.21
C GLY A 9 2.62 -7.58 17.50
N ALA A 10 3.31 -7.52 18.64
CA ALA A 10 4.17 -6.41 19.03
C ALA A 10 5.42 -6.28 18.15
N TYR A 11 6.01 -7.40 17.70
CA TYR A 11 7.14 -7.41 16.77
C TYR A 11 6.72 -6.95 15.36
N LYS A 12 5.59 -7.47 14.84
CA LYS A 12 5.02 -7.05 13.55
C LYS A 12 4.63 -5.57 13.50
N SER A 13 4.44 -4.93 14.65
CA SER A 13 4.09 -3.51 14.74
C SER A 13 5.26 -2.56 14.46
N ARG A 14 6.51 -3.06 14.48
CA ARG A 14 7.72 -2.24 14.30
C ARG A 14 8.34 -2.34 12.91
N VAL A 15 7.90 -3.31 12.11
CA VAL A 15 8.42 -3.50 10.75
C VAL A 15 7.98 -2.30 9.90
N PRO A 16 8.93 -1.58 9.27
CA PRO A 16 8.62 -0.50 8.35
C PRO A 16 7.69 -0.99 7.24
N VAL A 17 6.76 -0.12 6.86
CA VAL A 17 5.83 -0.38 5.77
C VAL A 17 6.11 0.58 4.63
N ALA A 18 6.17 0.05 3.42
CA ALA A 18 6.27 0.82 2.20
C ALA A 18 5.11 0.48 1.26
N GLY A 19 4.70 1.45 0.45
CA GLY A 19 3.61 1.31 -0.51
C GLY A 19 3.52 2.52 -1.43
N ALA A 20 2.38 2.68 -2.11
CA ALA A 20 2.18 3.80 -3.03
C ALA A 20 0.79 4.44 -2.92
N ILE A 21 0.74 5.75 -3.12
CA ILE A 21 -0.46 6.51 -3.46
C ILE A 21 -0.49 6.61 -4.97
N ILE A 22 -1.42 5.92 -5.60
CA ILE A 22 -1.56 5.89 -7.05
C ILE A 22 -2.70 6.82 -7.42
N LEU A 23 -2.38 7.89 -8.16
CA LEU A 23 -3.32 8.88 -8.65
C LEU A 23 -3.60 8.67 -10.14
N ASP A 24 -4.85 8.96 -10.52
CA ASP A 24 -5.24 8.95 -11.92
C ASP A 24 -4.67 10.15 -12.70
N GLU A 25 -4.91 10.20 -14.01
CA GLU A 25 -4.46 11.29 -14.89
C GLU A 25 -5.06 12.66 -14.52
N THR A 26 -6.22 12.69 -13.84
CA THR A 26 -6.85 13.95 -13.41
C THR A 26 -6.38 14.41 -12.03
N TYR A 27 -5.62 13.58 -11.30
CA TYR A 27 -5.20 13.84 -9.92
C TYR A 27 -6.36 14.00 -8.94
N GLU A 28 -7.58 13.56 -9.30
CA GLU A 28 -8.76 13.67 -8.45
C GLU A 28 -9.11 12.35 -7.77
N ARG A 29 -8.59 11.23 -8.26
CA ARG A 29 -8.87 9.90 -7.72
C ARG A 29 -7.59 9.19 -7.31
N CYS A 30 -7.68 8.41 -6.25
CA CYS A 30 -6.62 7.53 -5.78
C CYS A 30 -7.06 6.07 -5.77
N LEU A 31 -6.13 5.17 -6.06
CA LEU A 31 -6.39 3.73 -6.02
C LEU A 31 -6.28 3.23 -4.58
N LEU A 32 -7.37 2.63 -4.09
CA LEU A 32 -7.41 1.98 -2.79
C LEU A 32 -7.70 0.49 -2.94
N VAL A 33 -7.17 -0.28 -1.99
CA VAL A 33 -7.41 -1.72 -1.86
C VAL A 33 -8.14 -2.01 -0.56
N LYS A 34 -8.94 -3.07 -0.54
CA LYS A 34 -9.68 -3.53 0.64
C LYS A 34 -9.53 -5.04 0.81
N GLY A 35 -9.11 -5.46 2.01
CA GLY A 35 -8.99 -6.88 2.34
C GLY A 35 -10.33 -7.60 2.56
N TRP A 36 -10.30 -8.93 2.64
CA TRP A 36 -11.48 -9.79 2.71
C TRP A 36 -12.28 -9.74 4.03
N LYS A 37 -11.71 -9.20 5.12
CA LYS A 37 -12.43 -9.13 6.38
C LYS A 37 -13.51 -8.05 6.27
N GLN A 38 -14.72 -8.32 6.79
CA GLN A 38 -15.79 -7.32 6.78
C GLN A 38 -15.42 -6.03 7.52
N SER A 39 -14.49 -6.10 8.48
CA SER A 39 -13.93 -4.94 9.21
C SER A 39 -12.73 -4.30 8.50
N SER A 40 -12.31 -4.79 7.33
CA SER A 40 -11.20 -4.18 6.58
C SER A 40 -11.66 -2.86 5.99
N SER A 41 -10.99 -1.78 6.38
CA SER A 41 -11.13 -0.47 5.74
C SER A 41 -10.39 -0.43 4.40
N TRP A 42 -10.79 0.49 3.54
CA TRP A 42 -10.01 0.85 2.36
C TRP A 42 -8.68 1.46 2.78
N SER A 43 -7.61 1.13 2.08
CA SER A 43 -6.29 1.69 2.31
C SER A 43 -5.45 1.73 1.05
N PHE A 44 -4.40 2.54 1.04
CA PHE A 44 -3.40 2.51 -0.02
C PHE A 44 -2.69 1.16 -0.08
N PRO A 45 -2.34 0.68 -1.29
CA PRO A 45 -1.57 -0.54 -1.45
C PRO A 45 -0.21 -0.42 -0.78
N ARG A 46 0.07 -1.30 0.19
CA ARG A 46 1.27 -1.23 1.03
C ARG A 46 1.46 -2.53 1.81
N GLY A 47 2.73 -2.81 2.13
CA GLY A 47 3.04 -3.89 3.05
C GLY A 47 4.41 -3.78 3.68
N LYS A 48 4.86 -4.89 4.25
CA LYS A 48 6.00 -4.89 5.16
C LYS A 48 7.29 -5.09 4.39
N LYS A 49 8.28 -4.27 4.74
CA LYS A 49 9.61 -4.40 4.17
C LYS A 49 10.28 -5.71 4.59
N ASN A 50 10.88 -6.38 3.63
CA ASN A 50 11.73 -7.55 3.85
C ASN A 50 13.12 -7.14 4.38
N THR A 51 13.87 -8.11 4.93
CA THR A 51 15.24 -7.87 5.40
C THR A 51 16.13 -7.44 4.23
N ASN A 52 16.84 -6.31 4.37
CA ASN A 52 17.70 -5.70 3.34
C ASN A 52 16.98 -5.28 2.04
N GLU A 53 15.66 -5.10 2.05
CA GLU A 53 14.90 -4.58 0.91
C GLU A 53 14.89 -3.05 0.96
N GLU A 54 15.09 -2.35 -0.17
CA GLU A 54 14.95 -0.88 -0.22
C GLU A 54 13.47 -0.48 -0.17
N ASP A 55 13.16 0.72 0.34
CA ASP A 55 11.76 1.12 0.53
C ASP A 55 10.99 1.23 -0.81
N ASP A 56 11.66 1.69 -1.89
CA ASP A 56 11.06 1.76 -3.22
C ASP A 56 10.81 0.36 -3.81
N VAL A 57 11.76 -0.56 -3.60
CA VAL A 57 11.63 -1.95 -4.05
C VAL A 57 10.47 -2.64 -3.32
N CYS A 58 10.35 -2.43 -2.00
CA CYS A 58 9.23 -2.92 -1.22
C CYS A 58 7.90 -2.35 -1.72
N ALA A 59 7.83 -1.04 -1.98
CA ALA A 59 6.61 -0.41 -2.49
C ALA A 59 6.18 -0.98 -3.84
N ILE A 60 7.12 -1.15 -4.79
CA ILE A 60 6.84 -1.73 -6.11
C ILE A 60 6.28 -3.15 -5.97
N ARG A 61 6.94 -3.99 -5.17
CA ARG A 61 6.52 -5.38 -4.95
C ARG A 61 5.12 -5.46 -4.35
N GLU A 62 4.85 -4.74 -3.27
CA GLU A 62 3.55 -4.77 -2.58
C GLU A 62 2.43 -4.25 -3.49
N VAL A 63 2.66 -3.17 -4.23
CA VAL A 63 1.68 -2.65 -5.19
C VAL A 63 1.40 -3.67 -6.29
N LEU A 64 2.43 -4.32 -6.83
CA LEU A 64 2.26 -5.35 -7.85
C LEU A 64 1.51 -6.57 -7.31
N GLU A 65 1.80 -7.01 -6.09
CA GLU A 65 1.12 -8.14 -5.43
C GLU A 65 -0.36 -7.84 -5.16
N GLU A 66 -0.68 -6.65 -4.64
CA GLU A 66 -2.03 -6.26 -4.22
C GLU A 66 -2.91 -5.77 -5.38
N THR A 67 -2.32 -5.20 -6.43
CA THR A 67 -3.07 -4.56 -7.53
C THR A 67 -2.81 -5.14 -8.91
N GLY A 68 -1.73 -5.92 -9.08
CA GLY A 68 -1.30 -6.41 -10.39
C GLY A 68 -0.65 -5.35 -11.28
N PHE A 69 -0.46 -4.14 -10.78
CA PHE A 69 0.10 -3.02 -11.54
C PHE A 69 1.56 -2.75 -11.17
N ASP A 70 2.42 -2.67 -12.18
CA ASP A 70 3.84 -2.37 -11.99
C ASP A 70 4.10 -0.85 -12.00
N VAL A 71 4.38 -0.29 -10.83
CA VAL A 71 4.69 1.14 -10.67
C VAL A 71 6.17 1.48 -10.85
N SER A 72 7.03 0.49 -11.17
CA SER A 72 8.49 0.66 -11.20
C SER A 72 8.98 1.79 -12.10
N LYS A 73 8.29 2.02 -13.23
CA LYS A 73 8.62 3.06 -14.21
C LYS A 73 8.10 4.45 -13.86
N MET A 74 7.13 4.52 -12.96
CA MET A 74 6.45 5.78 -12.58
C MET A 74 6.89 6.28 -11.21
N LEU A 75 7.36 5.37 -10.35
CA LEU A 75 7.82 5.70 -9.01
C LEU A 75 9.09 6.55 -9.07
N LYS A 76 9.04 7.70 -8.38
CA LYS A 76 10.20 8.57 -8.16
C LYS A 76 10.64 8.43 -6.70
N LYS A 77 11.92 8.13 -6.48
CA LYS A 77 12.46 7.84 -5.13
C LYS A 77 12.36 9.02 -4.15
N GLU A 78 12.27 10.23 -4.67
CA GLU A 78 12.21 11.48 -3.92
C GLU A 78 10.76 11.90 -3.59
N GLU A 79 9.78 11.37 -4.33
CA GLU A 79 8.37 11.73 -4.19
C GLU A 79 7.67 10.73 -3.27
N TYR A 80 7.72 11.00 -1.97
CA TYR A 80 7.05 10.17 -0.97
C TYR A 80 6.52 10.99 0.20
N ILE A 81 5.50 10.43 0.86
CA ILE A 81 5.03 10.86 2.16
C ILE A 81 5.49 9.82 3.17
N GLU A 82 6.17 10.28 4.23
CA GLU A 82 6.59 9.43 5.33
C GLU A 82 6.01 9.92 6.64
N PHE A 83 5.46 8.99 7.42
CA PHE A 83 4.96 9.27 8.75
C PHE A 83 5.24 8.10 9.68
N THR A 84 5.32 8.39 10.98
CA THR A 84 5.55 7.38 12.01
C THR A 84 4.34 7.30 12.92
N PHE A 85 3.66 6.15 12.94
CA PHE A 85 2.51 5.92 13.81
C PHE A 85 2.99 5.61 15.23
N GLU A 86 2.51 6.38 16.22
CA GLU A 86 2.82 6.25 17.65
C GLU A 86 4.32 6.11 17.98
N GLY A 87 5.19 6.72 17.16
CA GLY A 87 6.65 6.65 17.31
C GLY A 87 7.25 5.26 17.09
N LYS A 88 6.47 4.27 16.64
CA LYS A 88 6.88 2.85 16.58
C LYS A 88 6.89 2.27 15.18
N LYS A 89 6.01 2.75 14.29
CA LYS A 89 5.85 2.18 12.95
C LYS A 89 6.05 3.24 11.88
N ARG A 90 7.17 3.15 11.17
CA ARG A 90 7.43 3.96 9.99
C ARG A 90 6.58 3.47 8.82
N VAL A 91 5.89 4.38 8.18
CA VAL A 91 5.13 4.15 6.95
C VAL A 91 5.62 5.14 5.91
N ARG A 92 6.06 4.64 4.76
CA ARG A 92 6.43 5.44 3.59
C ARG A 92 5.49 5.10 2.43
N LEU A 93 4.89 6.10 1.81
CA LEU A 93 4.05 5.95 0.64
C LEU A 93 4.61 6.79 -0.50
N TYR A 94 4.97 6.16 -1.60
CA TYR A 94 5.44 6.86 -2.80
C TYR A 94 4.28 7.43 -3.60
N ILE A 95 4.45 8.63 -4.15
CA ILE A 95 3.43 9.27 -4.96
C ILE A 95 3.65 8.86 -6.42
N VAL A 96 2.68 8.15 -6.99
CA VAL A 96 2.66 7.69 -8.38
C VAL A 96 1.48 8.34 -9.06
N VAL A 97 1.70 9.03 -10.18
CA VAL A 97 0.68 9.83 -10.85
C VAL A 97 0.60 9.52 -12.33
N GLY A 98 -0.54 9.83 -12.94
CA GLY A 98 -0.74 9.63 -14.38
C GLY A 98 -1.06 8.18 -14.74
N VAL A 99 -1.65 7.42 -13.82
CA VAL A 99 -2.15 6.08 -14.12
C VAL A 99 -3.48 6.21 -14.84
N ARG A 100 -3.61 5.53 -15.97
CA ARG A 100 -4.82 5.58 -16.77
C ARG A 100 -5.97 4.88 -16.06
N ASP A 101 -7.16 5.46 -16.15
CA ASP A 101 -8.40 4.90 -15.59
C ASP A 101 -8.76 3.53 -16.18
N ASP A 102 -8.36 3.26 -17.43
CA ASP A 102 -8.59 1.99 -18.14
C ASP A 102 -7.63 0.86 -17.73
N THR A 103 -6.71 1.13 -16.80
CA THR A 103 -5.79 0.12 -16.27
C THR A 103 -6.56 -0.96 -15.51
N ALA A 104 -6.43 -2.21 -15.97
CA ALA A 104 -7.01 -3.34 -15.27
C ALA A 104 -6.18 -3.68 -14.03
N PHE A 105 -6.81 -3.60 -12.85
CA PHE A 105 -6.21 -4.03 -11.58
C PHE A 105 -6.75 -5.38 -11.17
N ALA A 106 -5.86 -6.30 -10.83
CA ALA A 106 -6.19 -7.60 -10.28
C ALA A 106 -5.07 -8.08 -9.35
N PRO A 107 -5.38 -8.48 -8.10
CA PRO A 107 -4.35 -8.94 -7.17
C PRO A 107 -3.68 -10.21 -7.71
N GLN A 108 -2.37 -10.31 -7.56
CA GLN A 108 -1.62 -11.51 -7.93
C GLN A 108 -1.70 -12.59 -6.85
N THR A 109 -1.83 -12.19 -5.58
CA THR A 109 -1.93 -13.12 -4.45
C THR A 109 -3.39 -13.50 -4.15
N LYS A 110 -3.64 -14.81 -4.05
CA LYS A 110 -4.96 -15.33 -3.69
C LYS A 110 -5.23 -15.06 -2.20
N LYS A 111 -6.31 -14.32 -1.89
CA LYS A 111 -6.97 -14.16 -0.57
C LYS A 111 -6.54 -12.97 0.32
N GLU A 112 -5.74 -12.02 -0.17
CA GLU A 112 -5.39 -10.83 0.62
C GLU A 112 -6.27 -9.63 0.30
N ILE A 113 -6.47 -9.32 -0.98
CA ILE A 113 -7.33 -8.23 -1.46
C ILE A 113 -8.64 -8.78 -2.00
N SER A 114 -9.75 -8.17 -1.56
CA SER A 114 -11.11 -8.50 -2.00
C SER A 114 -11.65 -7.53 -3.04
N GLN A 115 -11.28 -6.25 -2.92
CA GLN A 115 -11.74 -5.18 -3.79
C GLN A 115 -10.61 -4.19 -4.04
N ILE A 116 -10.59 -3.66 -5.26
CA ILE A 116 -9.71 -2.58 -5.71
C ILE A 116 -10.61 -1.57 -6.41
N ALA A 117 -10.50 -0.29 -6.05
CA ALA A 117 -11.32 0.75 -6.64
C ALA A 117 -10.63 2.10 -6.63
N TRP A 118 -11.02 2.94 -7.58
CA TRP A 118 -10.70 4.36 -7.57
C TRP A 118 -11.63 5.10 -6.61
N HIS A 119 -11.06 5.90 -5.71
CA HIS A 119 -11.77 6.75 -4.76
C HIS A 119 -11.43 8.22 -5.01
N ARG A 120 -12.44 9.11 -5.03
CA ARG A 120 -12.22 10.55 -5.16
C ARG A 120 -11.58 11.11 -3.91
N LEU A 121 -10.53 11.93 -4.08
CA LEU A 121 -9.83 12.59 -2.97
C LEU A 121 -10.73 13.54 -2.18
N ASP A 122 -11.63 14.26 -2.86
CA ASP A 122 -12.56 15.21 -2.24
C ASP A 122 -13.62 14.56 -1.34
N GLY A 123 -13.82 13.23 -1.48
CA GLY A 123 -14.79 12.46 -0.69
C GLY A 123 -14.17 11.60 0.42
N LEU A 124 -12.88 11.75 0.71
CA LEU A 124 -12.25 11.13 1.88
C LEU A 124 -12.44 12.05 3.10
N GLU A 125 -13.58 11.92 3.77
CA GLU A 125 -13.84 12.49 5.11
C GLU A 125 -13.35 11.56 6.25
#